data_AF-A0A7K1CSL0-F1
#
_entry.id   AF-A0A7K1CSL0-F1
#
_cell.length_a   1.000
_cell.length_b   1.000
_cell.length_c   1.000
_cell.angle_alpha   90.00
_cell.angle_beta   90.00
_cell.angle_gamma   90.00
#
_symmetry.space_group_name_H-M   'P 1'
#
loop_
_entity.id
_entity.type
_entity.pdbx_description
1 polymer ?
#
loop_
_entity_poly.entity_id
_entity_poly.type
_entity_poly.pdbx_seq_one_letter_code
_entity_poly.pdbx_strand_id
1 'polypeptide(L)'
;MTRHRLVLRGREFPIPVVLAPMAGVTNIPFRAQCRTFGPGLIYVSEMVMATALVHGNEKTQKMVAFGDDEDFRSLQIYGSDPEFVARAVRQLCEQDIADHIDMNFGCPA
;
A
#
# COMPACT_ATOMS: atom_id res chain seq x y z
N MET A 1 9.77 27.41 -12.37
CA MET A 1 9.13 26.08 -12.34
C MET A 1 8.96 25.67 -10.89
N THR A 2 7.73 25.62 -10.39
CA THR A 2 7.41 25.18 -9.03
C THR A 2 7.66 23.67 -8.95
N ARG A 3 8.65 23.24 -8.16
CA ARG A 3 8.84 21.81 -7.86
C ARG A 3 7.71 21.39 -6.92
N HIS A 4 6.72 20.69 -7.46
CA HIS A 4 5.70 20.03 -6.64
C HIS A 4 6.39 18.92 -5.84
N ARG A 5 6.29 18.98 -4.51
CA ARG A 5 6.82 17.97 -3.58
C ARG A 5 5.64 17.23 -2.98
N LEU A 6 5.75 15.93 -2.82
CA LEU A 6 4.77 15.12 -2.10
C LEU A 6 5.34 14.82 -0.71
N VAL A 7 4.56 15.07 0.35
CA VAL A 7 4.96 14.77 1.72
C VAL A 7 3.96 13.80 2.31
N LEU A 8 4.41 12.62 2.73
CA LEU A 8 3.61 11.61 3.44
C LEU A 8 4.31 11.24 4.73
N ARG A 9 3.58 11.26 5.86
CA ARG A 9 4.13 10.96 7.20
C ARG A 9 5.41 11.76 7.52
N GLY A 10 5.49 13.02 7.08
CA GLY A 10 6.67 13.87 7.26
C GLY A 10 7.89 13.50 6.39
N ARG A 11 7.81 12.45 5.58
CA ARG A 11 8.82 12.10 4.58
C ARG A 11 8.56 12.87 3.28
N GLU A 12 9.59 13.52 2.77
CA GLU A 12 9.51 14.21 1.48
C GLU A 12 9.87 13.28 0.33
N PHE A 13 9.01 13.27 -0.69
CA PHE A 13 9.22 12.62 -1.98
C PHE A 13 9.42 13.70 -3.04
N PRO A 14 10.66 13.86 -3.56
CA PRO A 14 11.01 14.95 -4.48
C PRO A 14 10.37 14.77 -5.87
N ILE A 15 9.97 13.54 -6.20
CA ILE A 15 9.27 13.20 -7.44
C ILE A 15 7.83 12.82 -7.04
N PRO A 16 6.83 13.68 -7.29
CA PRO A 16 5.44 13.46 -6.88
C PRO A 16 4.73 12.49 -7.84
N VAL A 17 5.34 11.34 -8.09
CA VAL A 17 4.81 10.28 -8.95
C VAL A 17 4.65 9.03 -8.10
N VAL A 18 3.47 8.43 -8.20
CA VAL A 18 3.07 7.25 -7.43
C VAL A 18 2.72 6.16 -8.44
N LEU A 19 3.29 4.97 -8.29
CA LEU A 19 2.82 3.79 -9.01
C LEU A 19 1.47 3.38 -8.45
N ALA A 20 0.45 3.40 -9.30
CA ALA A 20 -0.91 3.06 -8.92
C ALA A 20 -1.03 1.58 -8.49
N PRO A 21 -1.89 1.28 -7.49
CA PRO A 21 -2.16 -0.08 -7.08
C PRO A 21 -2.94 -0.84 -8.17
N MET A 22 -2.49 -2.05 -8.49
CA MET A 22 -3.11 -2.89 -9.51
C MET A 22 -3.20 -4.33 -8.99
N ALA A 23 -4.44 -4.84 -8.84
CA ALA A 23 -4.68 -6.17 -8.31
C ALA A 23 -3.96 -7.26 -9.12
N GLY A 24 -3.12 -8.05 -8.45
CA GLY A 24 -2.34 -9.13 -9.07
C GLY A 24 -1.15 -8.66 -9.91
N VAL A 25 -0.87 -7.36 -9.95
CA VAL A 25 0.27 -6.78 -10.69
C VAL A 25 1.27 -6.14 -9.74
N THR A 26 0.84 -5.23 -8.86
CA THR A 26 1.75 -4.51 -7.93
C THR A 26 2.15 -5.34 -6.71
N ASN A 27 2.61 -6.57 -6.94
CA ASN A 27 3.22 -7.45 -5.95
C ASN A 27 4.70 -7.11 -5.70
N ILE A 28 5.33 -7.76 -4.72
CA ILE A 28 6.73 -7.49 -4.33
C ILE A 28 7.70 -7.57 -5.54
N PRO A 29 7.73 -8.65 -6.36
CA PRO A 29 8.63 -8.72 -7.50
C PRO A 29 8.44 -7.59 -8.52
N PHE A 30 7.20 -7.22 -8.82
CA PHE A 30 6.92 -6.14 -9.76
C PHE A 30 7.40 -4.79 -9.22
N ARG A 31 7.08 -4.48 -7.95
CA ARG A 31 7.51 -3.23 -7.32
C ARG A 31 9.04 -3.15 -7.22
N ALA A 32 9.71 -4.27 -6.92
CA ALA A 32 11.17 -4.35 -6.91
C ALA A 32 11.76 -4.05 -8.30
N GLN A 33 11.20 -4.63 -9.37
CA GLN A 33 11.62 -4.32 -10.74
C GLN A 33 11.40 -2.83 -11.07
N CYS A 34 10.25 -2.26 -10.72
CA CYS A 34 9.98 -0.85 -10.97
C CYS A 34 10.93 0.09 -10.21
N ARG A 35 11.37 -0.28 -9.00
CA ARG A 35 12.36 0.49 -8.22
C ARG A 35 13.72 0.57 -8.89
N THR A 36 14.10 -0.41 -9.72
CA THR A 36 15.35 -0.34 -10.50
C THR A 36 15.35 0.78 -11.53
N PHE A 37 14.17 1.21 -12.01
CA PHE A 37 14.01 2.30 -12.98
C PHE A 37 13.53 3.61 -12.37
N GLY A 38 12.86 3.56 -11.22
CA GLY A 38 12.29 4.72 -10.53
C GLY A 38 12.65 4.78 -9.04
N PRO A 39 13.94 4.75 -8.66
CA PRO A 39 14.30 4.83 -7.25
C PRO A 39 13.76 6.12 -6.62
N GLY A 40 13.18 6.01 -5.43
CA GLY A 40 12.60 7.15 -4.70
C GLY A 40 11.17 7.55 -5.10
N LEU A 41 10.52 6.82 -6.02
CA LEU A 41 9.08 6.92 -6.23
C LEU A 41 8.30 6.22 -5.11
N ILE A 42 7.01 6.52 -5.04
CA ILE A 42 6.10 5.82 -4.12
C ILE A 42 5.46 4.66 -4.87
N TYR A 43 5.41 3.51 -4.21
CA TYR A 43 4.84 2.28 -4.74
C TYR A 43 3.71 1.83 -3.83
N VAL A 44 2.47 1.87 -4.31
CA VAL A 44 1.32 1.34 -3.56
C VAL A 44 1.19 -0.14 -3.86
N SER A 45 1.07 -0.96 -2.82
CA SER A 45 0.84 -2.39 -2.97
C SER A 45 -0.45 -2.68 -3.72
N GLU A 46 -0.61 -3.92 -4.16
CA GLU A 46 -1.92 -4.44 -4.56
C GLU A 46 -2.99 -4.28 -3.46
N MET A 47 -4.26 -4.26 -3.90
CA MET A 47 -5.42 -4.00 -3.06
C MET A 47 -5.80 -5.18 -2.16
N VAL A 48 -6.06 -4.90 -0.89
CA VAL A 48 -6.32 -5.91 0.15
C VAL A 48 -7.71 -5.71 0.75
N MET A 49 -8.52 -6.77 0.79
CA MET A 49 -9.86 -6.71 1.38
C MET A 49 -9.78 -6.73 2.91
N ALA A 50 -10.34 -5.71 3.57
CA ALA A 50 -10.34 -5.58 5.03
C ALA A 50 -10.94 -6.82 5.72
N THR A 51 -12.09 -7.29 5.26
CA THR A 51 -12.75 -8.47 5.82
C THR A 51 -11.90 -9.74 5.72
N ALA A 52 -11.21 -9.96 4.60
CA ALA A 52 -10.35 -11.13 4.43
C ALA A 52 -9.11 -11.06 5.34
N LEU A 53 -8.58 -9.85 5.56
CA LEU A 53 -7.44 -9.62 6.46
C LEU A 53 -7.83 -9.94 7.91
N VAL A 54 -8.96 -9.40 8.37
CA VAL A 54 -9.47 -9.60 9.75
C VAL A 54 -9.75 -11.07 10.04
N HIS A 55 -10.21 -11.84 9.06
CA HIS A 55 -10.44 -13.28 9.20
C HIS A 55 -9.17 -14.13 9.03
N GLY A 56 -8.00 -13.52 8.85
CA GLY A 56 -6.74 -14.25 8.77
C GLY A 56 -6.56 -15.06 7.49
N ASN A 57 -7.16 -14.64 6.36
CA ASN A 57 -6.98 -15.35 5.09
C ASN A 57 -5.50 -15.39 4.69
N GLU A 58 -4.94 -16.59 4.49
CA GLU A 58 -3.51 -16.78 4.22
C GLU A 58 -3.01 -16.03 2.97
N LYS A 59 -3.83 -15.96 1.92
CA LYS A 59 -3.47 -15.23 0.70
C LYS A 59 -3.39 -13.75 1.01
N THR A 60 -4.39 -13.20 1.69
CA THR A 60 -4.42 -11.79 2.09
C THR A 60 -3.26 -11.42 3.01
N GLN A 61 -2.87 -12.31 3.93
CA GLN A 61 -1.70 -12.12 4.79
C GLN A 61 -0.38 -12.05 3.99
N LYS A 62 -0.26 -12.79 2.88
CA LYS A 62 0.89 -12.69 1.98
C LYS A 62 0.88 -11.39 1.16
N MET A 63 -0.32 -10.88 0.81
CA MET A 63 -0.47 -9.67 0.01
C MET A 63 -0.04 -8.40 0.75
N VAL A 64 -0.12 -8.39 2.09
CA VAL A 64 0.31 -7.24 2.91
C VAL A 64 1.81 -7.19 3.18
N ALA A 65 2.57 -8.16 2.68
CA ALA A 65 4.02 -8.18 2.83
C ALA A 65 4.72 -7.18 1.89
N PHE A 66 5.89 -6.74 2.32
CA PHE A 66 6.79 -5.85 1.58
C PHE A 66 8.15 -6.52 1.39
N GLY A 67 8.86 -6.14 0.34
CA GLY A 67 10.25 -6.53 0.13
C GLY A 67 11.20 -5.78 1.07
N ASP A 68 12.37 -6.36 1.31
CA ASP A 68 13.40 -5.78 2.19
C ASP A 68 13.95 -4.43 1.68
N ASP A 69 13.75 -4.13 0.39
CA ASP A 69 14.15 -2.90 -0.28
C ASP A 69 13.06 -1.80 -0.27
N GLU A 70 11.98 -2.00 0.49
CA GLU A 70 10.85 -1.06 0.58
C GLU A 70 10.94 -0.16 1.81
N ASP A 71 11.70 0.93 1.68
CA ASP A 71 11.86 1.93 2.76
C ASP A 71 10.56 2.68 3.13
N PHE A 72 9.52 2.63 2.29
CA PHE A 72 8.22 3.24 2.55
C PHE A 72 7.10 2.31 2.09
N ARG A 73 6.41 1.70 3.07
CA ARG A 73 5.44 0.63 2.86
C ARG A 73 4.03 1.23 2.71
N SER A 74 3.59 1.43 1.48
CA SER A 74 2.26 1.94 1.17
C SER A 74 1.31 0.81 0.80
N LEU A 75 0.27 0.60 1.61
CA LEU A 75 -0.72 -0.48 1.45
C LEU A 75 -2.09 0.09 1.05
N GLN A 76 -2.73 -0.48 0.03
CA GLN A 76 -4.12 -0.15 -0.29
C GLN A 76 -5.12 -1.16 0.33
N ILE A 77 -6.09 -0.65 1.08
CA ILE A 77 -7.20 -1.41 1.67
C ILE A 77 -8.52 -1.05 0.99
N TYR A 78 -9.45 -1.99 0.95
CA TYR A 78 -10.84 -1.73 0.60
C TYR A 78 -11.81 -2.54 1.46
N GLY A 79 -13.04 -2.05 1.60
CA GLY A 79 -14.11 -2.72 2.34
C GLY A 79 -15.35 -1.82 2.45
N SER A 80 -16.52 -2.45 2.62
CA SER A 80 -17.81 -1.76 2.74
C SER A 80 -18.29 -1.63 4.19
N ASP A 81 -17.83 -2.51 5.08
CA ASP A 81 -18.16 -2.45 6.51
C ASP A 81 -17.08 -1.66 7.27
N PRO A 82 -17.44 -0.51 7.86
CA PRO A 82 -16.48 0.35 8.57
C PRO A 82 -15.86 -0.34 9.80
N GLU A 83 -16.54 -1.29 10.44
CA GLU A 83 -15.99 -2.02 11.58
C GLU A 83 -14.85 -2.96 11.14
N PHE A 84 -15.04 -3.68 10.03
CA PHE A 84 -13.98 -4.51 9.47
C PHE A 84 -12.81 -3.67 8.96
N VAL A 85 -13.07 -2.53 8.32
CA VAL A 85 -12.00 -1.61 7.88
C VAL A 85 -11.20 -1.09 9.09
N ALA A 86 -11.87 -0.63 10.14
CA ALA A 86 -11.20 -0.14 11.35
C ALA A 86 -10.35 -1.22 12.02
N ARG A 87 -10.87 -2.45 12.13
CA ARG A 87 -10.13 -3.60 12.68
C ARG A 87 -8.91 -3.97 11.84
N ALA A 88 -9.06 -4.00 10.52
CA ALA A 88 -7.95 -4.27 9.60
C ALA A 88 -6.82 -3.24 9.75
N VAL A 89 -7.17 -1.95 9.77
CA VAL A 89 -6.18 -0.87 9.96
C VAL A 89 -5.50 -0.96 11.32
N ARG A 90 -6.24 -1.23 12.41
CA ARG A 90 -5.64 -1.44 13.74
C ARG A 90 -4.64 -2.59 13.74
N GLN A 91 -5.00 -3.74 13.18
CA GLN A 91 -4.10 -4.90 13.10
C GLN A 91 -2.80 -4.56 12.36
N LEU A 92 -2.90 -3.85 11.22
CA LEU A 92 -1.73 -3.45 10.44
C LEU A 92 -0.83 -2.46 11.18
N CYS A 93 -1.42 -1.53 11.93
CA CYS A 93 -0.66 -0.58 12.75
C CYS A 93 0.01 -1.26 13.95
N GLU A 94 -0.70 -2.14 14.66
CA GLU A 94 -0.17 -2.87 15.82
C GLU A 94 0.98 -3.81 15.46
N GLN A 95 0.95 -4.35 14.23
CA GLN A 95 1.98 -5.23 13.69
C GLN A 95 3.09 -4.48 12.93
N ASP A 96 3.04 -3.14 12.88
CA ASP A 96 3.96 -2.29 12.11
C ASP A 96 4.15 -2.75 10.65
N ILE A 97 3.05 -3.08 9.96
CA ILE A 97 3.11 -3.64 8.60
C ILE A 97 3.26 -2.55 7.53
N ALA A 98 2.65 -1.38 7.73
CA ALA A 98 2.58 -0.32 6.72
C ALA A 98 2.84 1.07 7.29
N ASP A 99 3.53 1.91 6.51
CA ASP A 99 3.82 3.31 6.83
C ASP A 99 2.74 4.27 6.29
N HIS A 100 1.97 3.82 5.29
CA HIS A 100 0.88 4.55 4.68
C HIS A 100 -0.26 3.59 4.33
N ILE A 101 -1.47 3.96 4.75
CA ILE A 101 -2.71 3.26 4.41
C ILE A 101 -3.48 4.11 3.39
N ASP A 102 -3.66 3.56 2.20
CA ASP A 102 -4.50 4.09 1.13
C ASP A 102 -5.86 3.37 1.12
N MET A 103 -6.95 4.09 0.86
CA MET A 103 -8.30 3.51 0.86
C MET A 103 -8.88 3.55 -0.55
N ASN A 104 -9.24 2.39 -1.08
CA ASN A 104 -9.86 2.28 -2.39
C ASN A 104 -11.36 2.61 -2.31
N PHE A 105 -11.75 3.76 -2.89
CA PHE A 105 -13.14 4.15 -3.15
C PHE A 105 -13.47 4.21 -4.65
N GLY A 106 -12.59 3.68 -5.51
CA GLY A 106 -12.65 3.87 -6.96
C GLY A 106 -13.05 2.64 -7.76
N CYS A 107 -12.91 1.43 -7.20
CA CYS A 107 -13.26 0.21 -7.92
C CYS A 107 -14.79 0.11 -8.11
N PRO A 108 -15.29 0.02 -9.37
CA PRO A 108 -16.72 -0.11 -9.63
C PRO A 108 -17.21 -1.57 -9.64
N ALA A 109 -16.30 -2.53 -9.43
CA ALA A 109 -16.53 -3.96 -9.60
C ALA A 109 -17.36 -4.59 -8.48
#